data_AF-A0A4R5C8R8-F1
#
_entry.id   AF-A0A4R5C8R8-F1
#
_cell.length_a   1.000
_cell.length_b   1.000
_cell.length_c   1.000
_cell.angle_alpha   90.00
_cell.angle_beta   90.00
_cell.angle_gamma   90.00
#
_symmetry.space_group_name_H-M   'P 1'
#
loop_
_entity.id
_entity.type
_entity.pdbx_description
1 polymer ?
#
loop_
_entity_poly.entity_id
_entity_poly.type
_entity_poly.pdbx_seq_one_letter_code
_entity_poly.pdbx_strand_id
1 'polypeptide(L)' 'MDDFKKLSICNTTKFFKDGNYNKPLVWYGKAVDAKKLDYFNQPGLHPETGKTLKPITKYIYEKYIHNKE' A
#
# COMPACT_ATOMS: atom_id res chain seq x y z
N MET A 1 13.17 14.08 -7.17
CA MET A 1 13.35 13.64 -5.77
C MET A 1 11.98 13.19 -5.32
N ASP A 2 11.67 11.93 -5.53
CA ASP A 2 10.39 11.37 -5.12
C ASP A 2 10.48 11.12 -3.62
N ASP A 3 9.91 12.05 -2.85
CA ASP A 3 9.83 11.91 -1.41
C ASP A 3 8.97 10.70 -1.06
N PHE A 4 9.54 9.82 -0.24
CA PHE A 4 8.81 8.72 0.36
C PHE A 4 7.66 9.28 1.19
N LYS A 5 6.44 9.15 0.67
CA LYS A 5 5.22 9.67 1.28
C LYS A 5 4.21 8.56 1.49
N LYS A 6 3.61 8.58 2.68
CA LYS A 6 2.45 7.76 3.05
C LYS A 6 1.23 8.21 2.22
N LEU A 7 0.57 7.25 1.59
CA LEU A 7 -0.64 7.44 0.82
C LEU A 7 -1.87 7.18 1.69
N SER A 8 -2.85 8.07 1.55
CA SER A 8 -4.19 7.83 2.06
C SER A 8 -4.98 7.08 1.00
N ILE A 9 -5.40 5.86 1.32
CA ILE A 9 -6.13 4.98 0.40
C ILE A 9 -7.60 5.37 0.40
N CYS A 10 -8.07 5.79 -0.77
CA CYS A 10 -9.47 6.05 -1.06
C CYS A 10 -9.91 5.22 -2.29
N ASN A 11 -11.22 5.02 -2.47
CA ASN A 11 -11.79 4.29 -3.62
C ASN A 11 -11.35 4.84 -4.99
N THR A 12 -10.89 6.09 -5.07
CA THR A 12 -10.39 6.72 -6.29
C THR A 12 -8.87 6.54 -6.50
N THR A 13 -8.17 5.90 -5.57
CA THR A 13 -6.71 5.75 -5.61
C THR A 13 -6.30 4.66 -6.59
N LYS A 14 -5.29 4.93 -7.43
CA LYS A 14 -4.76 3.94 -8.38
C LYS A 14 -3.68 3.07 -7.72
N PHE A 15 -4.02 1.81 -7.45
CA PHE A 15 -3.10 0.82 -6.87
C PHE A 15 -2.21 0.14 -7.91
N PHE A 16 -2.71 0.03 -9.12
CA PHE A 16 -2.11 -0.73 -10.20
C PHE A 16 -2.03 0.14 -11.46
N LYS A 17 -0.89 0.10 -12.14
CA LYS A 17 -0.72 0.82 -13.40
C LYS A 17 -1.57 0.14 -14.47
N ASP A 18 -2.47 0.89 -15.09
CA ASP A 18 -3.33 0.39 -16.16
C ASP A 18 -4.26 -0.77 -15.72
N GLY A 19 -4.55 -0.87 -14.41
CA GLY A 19 -5.31 -1.99 -13.85
C GLY A 19 -4.54 -3.32 -13.84
N ASN A 20 -3.25 -3.33 -14.18
CA ASN A 20 -2.45 -4.54 -14.23
C ASN A 20 -1.83 -4.87 -12.87
N TYR A 21 -2.27 -5.97 -12.25
CA TYR A 21 -1.78 -6.43 -10.95
C TYR A 21 -0.27 -6.75 -10.91
N ASN A 22 0.39 -6.94 -12.07
CA ASN A 22 1.84 -7.13 -12.14
C ASN A 22 2.62 -5.81 -12.01
N LYS A 23 1.95 -4.66 -12.06
CA LYS A 23 2.57 -3.33 -11.94
C LYS A 23 1.97 -2.56 -10.76
N PRO A 24 2.31 -2.95 -9.53
CA PRO A 24 1.90 -2.22 -8.34
C PRO A 24 2.50 -0.82 -8.34
N LEU A 25 1.65 0.17 -8.12
CA LEU A 25 2.04 1.57 -7.88
C LEU A 25 2.06 1.93 -6.40
N VAL A 26 1.57 1.01 -5.56
CA VAL A 26 1.43 1.21 -4.12
C VAL A 26 2.12 0.06 -3.40
N TRP A 27 2.82 0.43 -2.33
CA TRP A 27 3.44 -0.51 -1.40
C TRP A 27 2.73 -0.41 -0.07
N TYR A 28 2.63 -1.53 0.64
CA TYR A 28 1.97 -1.61 1.93
C TYR A 28 2.93 -2.14 3.00
N GLY A 29 2.76 -1.64 4.21
CA GLY A 29 3.46 -2.06 5.40
C GLY A 29 2.48 -2.27 6.54
N LYS A 30 2.84 -3.13 7.48
CA LYS A 30 2.07 -3.25 8.73
C LYS A 30 2.42 -2.04 9.60
N ALA A 31 1.40 -1.27 9.97
CA ALA A 31 1.57 -0.14 10.88
C ALA A 31 1.97 -0.65 12.29
N VAL A 32 2.40 0.26 13.18
CA VAL A 32 2.57 -0.09 14.61
C VAL A 32 1.29 -0.70 15.15
N ASP A 33 0.16 -0.10 14.79
CA ASP A 33 -1.15 -0.66 15.08
C ASP A 33 -1.39 -1.86 14.16
N ALA A 34 -1.15 -3.06 14.68
CA ALA A 34 -1.18 -4.31 13.91
C ALA A 34 -2.53 -4.60 13.21
N LYS A 35 -3.58 -3.82 13.49
CA LYS A 35 -4.89 -3.86 12.82
C LYS A 35 -4.93 -3.02 11.53
N LYS A 36 -4.00 -2.10 11.32
CA LYS A 36 -3.96 -1.19 10.17
C LYS A 36 -2.77 -1.47 9.26
N LEU A 37 -3.00 -1.27 7.97
CA LEU A 37 -1.96 -1.27 6.96
C LEU A 37 -1.72 0.16 6.54
N ASP A 38 -0.46 0.53 6.48
CA ASP A 38 -0.03 1.80 5.93
C ASP A 38 0.45 1.61 4.51
N TYR A 39 0.09 2.57 3.66
CA TYR A 39 0.32 2.51 2.23
C TYR A 39 1.26 3.62 1.82
N PHE A 40 2.06 3.37 0.80
CA PHE A 40 3.14 4.24 0.36
C PHE A 40 3.25 4.23 -1.16
N ASN A 41 3.72 5.34 -1.72
CA ASN A 41 3.85 5.50 -3.17
C ASN A 41 5.14 4.88 -3.75
N GLN A 42 6.03 4.39 -2.89
CA GLN A 42 7.33 3.84 -3.27
C GLN A 42 7.73 2.63 -2.41
N PRO A 43 8.59 1.73 -2.93
CA PRO A 43 9.22 0.70 -2.13
C PRO A 43 10.17 1.33 -1.13
N GLY A 44 10.29 0.72 0.04
CA GLY A 44 11.15 1.24 1.09
C GLY A 44 10.95 0.53 2.42
N LEU A 45 11.41 1.20 3.48
CA LEU A 45 11.21 0.78 4.85
C LEU A 45 10.16 1.67 5.50
N HIS A 46 9.30 1.06 6.31
CA HIS A 46 8.31 1.78 7.08
C HIS A 46 9.03 2.64 8.14
N PRO A 47 8.86 3.97 8.16
CA PRO A 47 9.59 4.85 9.07
C PRO A 47 9.26 4.58 10.54
N GLU A 48 8.03 4.11 10.81
CA GLU A 48 7.55 3.85 12.18
C GLU A 48 7.90 2.45 12.70
N THR A 49 7.94 1.43 11.83
CA THR A 49 8.11 0.02 12.25
C THR A 49 9.45 -0.57 11.81
N GLY A 50 10.19 0.13 10.94
CA GLY A 50 11.43 -0.34 10.33
C GLY A 50 11.25 -1.53 9.38
N LYS A 51 10.02 -1.92 9.04
CA LYS A 51 9.74 -3.10 8.22
C LYS A 51 9.78 -2.79 6.73
N THR A 52 10.28 -3.73 5.93
CA THR A 52 10.25 -3.64 4.47
C THR A 52 8.82 -3.63 3.95
N LEU A 53 8.51 -2.64 3.15
CA LEU A 53 7.22 -2.52 2.49
C LEU A 53 7.13 -3.54 1.36
N LYS A 54 5.96 -4.16 1.25
CA LYS A 54 5.67 -5.13 0.21
C LYS A 54 4.83 -4.48 -0.88
N PRO A 55 5.05 -4.83 -2.16
CA PRO A 55 4.17 -4.36 -3.23
C PRO A 55 2.75 -4.84 -2.96
N ILE A 56 1.76 -3.98 -3.21
CA ILE A 56 0.37 -4.40 -3.09
C ILE A 56 0.04 -5.47 -4.14
N THR A 57 -0.67 -6.51 -3.72
CA THR A 57 -1.13 -7.58 -4.61
C THR A 57 -2.64 -7.56 -4.69
N LYS A 58 -3.19 -8.23 -5.71
CA LYS A 58 -4.64 -8.42 -5.86
C LYS A 58 -5.29 -8.91 -4.55
N TYR A 59 -4.69 -9.91 -3.90
CA TYR A 59 -5.18 -10.46 -2.64
C TYR A 59 -5.27 -9.41 -1.53
N ILE A 60 -4.24 -8.57 -1.36
CA ILE A 60 -4.23 -7.52 -0.34
C ILE A 60 -5.28 -6.46 -0.67
N TYR A 61 -5.40 -6.07 -1.94
CA TYR A 61 -6.41 -5.12 -2.39
C TYR A 61 -7.83 -5.63 -2.09
N GLU A 62 -8.14 -6.87 -2.46
CA GLU A 62 -9.45 -7.46 -2.20
C GLU A 62 -9.75 -7.58 -0.69
N LYS A 63 -8.76 -8.02 0.09
CA LYS A 63 -8.92 -8.29 1.52
C LYS A 63 -9.02 -7.03 2.39
N TYR A 64 -8.30 -5.97 2.06
CA TYR A 64 -8.15 -4.79 2.93
C TYR A 64 -8.72 -3.49 2.36
N ILE A 65 -8.88 -3.39 1.04
CA ILE A 65 -9.35 -2.17 0.38
C ILE A 65 -10.77 -2.36 -0.11
N HIS A 66 -11.05 -3.47 -0.79
CA HIS A 66 -12.37 -3.74 -1.36
C HIS A 66 -13.38 -4.22 -0.30
N ASN A 67 -12.95 -5.04 0.67
CA ASN A 67 -13.81 -5.55 1.74
C ASN A 67 -14.04 -4.50 2.86
N LYS A 68 -14.55 -3.33 2.48
CA LYS A 68 -15.15 -2.37 3.41
C LYS A 68 -16.66 -2.44 3.20
N GLU A 69 -17.25 -3.54 3.67
CA GLU A 69 -18.71 -3.69 3.85
C GLU A 69 -19.15 -3.07 5.18
#